data_AF-A0A1M7ZZR7-F1
#
_entry.id   AF-A0A1M7ZZR7-F1
#
_cell.length_a   1.000
_cell.length_b   1.000
_cell.length_c   1.000
_cell.angle_alpha   90.00
_cell.angle_beta   90.00
_cell.angle_gamma   90.00
#
_symmetry.space_group_name_H-M   'P 1'
#
loop_
_entity.id
_entity.type
_entity.pdbx_description
1 polymer ?
#
loop_
_entity_poly.entity_id
_entity_poly.type
_entity_poly.pdbx_seq_one_letter_code
_entity_poly.pdbx_strand_id
1 'polypeptide(L)'
;MKPSPNGTLKKMKLTFKAILYISLNIVLSFLLYFISLRPLSPSEEQLISNFKYKTFFAFTIETLLFCLLLTFIFSAFSYVFFWFFFRKVIKIKGLPLIIFMIYLVISFICSLEYYNYVINIIYNK
;
A
#
# COMPACT_ATOMS: atom_id res chain seq x y z
N MET A 1 -20.73 19.89 36.22
CA MET A 1 -20.77 20.73 35.00
C MET A 1 -21.12 19.86 33.80
N LYS A 2 -22.23 20.10 33.09
CA LYS A 2 -22.54 19.36 31.85
C LYS A 2 -21.62 19.85 30.72
N PRO A 3 -21.03 18.97 29.89
CA PRO A 3 -20.17 19.38 28.79
C PRO A 3 -20.98 20.20 27.76
N SER A 4 -20.37 21.28 27.25
CA SER A 4 -20.97 22.16 26.24
C SER A 4 -21.33 21.37 24.96
N PRO A 5 -22.56 21.50 24.43
CA PRO A 5 -23.01 20.76 23.23
C PRO A 5 -22.12 21.01 22.00
N ASN A 6 -21.44 22.16 21.92
CA ASN A 6 -20.48 22.47 20.86
C ASN A 6 -19.18 21.63 20.94
N GLY A 7 -18.76 21.23 22.15
CA GLY A 7 -17.60 20.36 22.34
C GLY A 7 -17.86 18.94 21.85
N THR A 8 -19.06 18.42 22.14
CA THR A 8 -19.48 17.07 21.76
C THR A 8 -19.62 16.93 20.24
N LEU A 9 -20.26 17.90 19.58
CA LEU A 9 -20.45 17.90 18.12
C LEU A 9 -19.10 17.97 17.37
N LYS A 10 -18.15 18.78 17.85
CA LYS A 10 -16.81 18.91 17.25
C LYS A 10 -16.02 17.60 17.39
N LYS A 11 -16.10 16.93 18.55
CA LYS A 11 -15.45 15.63 18.79
C LYS A 11 -16.01 14.55 17.85
N MET A 12 -17.33 14.49 17.70
CA MET A 12 -18.00 13.53 16.82
C MET A 12 -17.57 13.68 15.34
N LYS A 13 -17.50 14.92 14.84
CA LYS A 13 -17.02 15.20 13.47
C LYS A 13 -15.57 14.76 13.25
N LEU A 14 -14.72 14.89 14.26
CA LEU A 14 -13.32 14.47 14.17
C LEU A 14 -13.20 12.94 14.15
N THR A 15 -13.92 12.25 15.03
CA THR A 15 -13.97 10.78 15.06
C THR A 15 -14.47 10.21 13.73
N PHE A 16 -15.53 10.78 13.16
CA PHE A 16 -16.05 10.33 11.87
C PHE A 16 -15.02 10.48 10.73
N LYS A 17 -14.33 11.64 10.66
CA LYS A 17 -13.25 11.85 9.68
C LYS A 17 -12.11 10.84 9.85
N ALA A 18 -11.76 10.52 11.10
CA ALA A 18 -10.70 9.55 11.40
C ALA A 18 -11.07 8.15 10.93
N ILE A 19 -12.31 7.71 11.20
CA ILE A 19 -12.84 6.44 10.71
C ILE A 19 -12.79 6.40 9.18
N LEU A 20 -13.28 7.46 8.51
CA LEU A 20 -13.26 7.53 7.04
C LEU A 20 -11.84 7.41 6.47
N TYR A 21 -10.86 8.09 7.08
CA TYR A 21 -9.46 8.02 6.66
C TYR A 21 -8.87 6.61 6.86
N ILE A 22 -9.16 5.96 7.98
CA ILE A 22 -8.72 4.60 8.26
C ILE A 22 -9.33 3.63 7.25
N SER A 23 -10.64 3.68 7.03
CA SER A 23 -11.33 2.84 6.05
C SER A 23 -10.76 3.01 4.65
N LEU A 24 -10.46 4.25 4.23
CA LEU A 24 -9.83 4.51 2.94
C LEU A 24 -8.46 3.83 2.84
N ASN A 25 -7.60 3.98 3.85
CA ASN A 25 -6.27 3.39 3.83
C ASN A 25 -6.35 1.85 3.83
N ILE A 26 -7.30 1.24 4.55
CA ILE A 26 -7.54 -0.21 4.48
C ILE A 26 -7.88 -0.63 3.04
N VAL A 27 -8.77 0.08 2.35
CA VAL A 27 -9.12 -0.22 0.95
C VAL A 27 -7.90 -0.06 0.03
N LEU A 28 -7.11 1.00 0.19
CA LEU A 28 -5.91 1.22 -0.62
C LEU A 28 -4.84 0.15 -0.37
N SER A 29 -4.63 -0.25 0.89
CA SER A 29 -3.72 -1.35 1.24
C SER A 29 -4.20 -2.68 0.67
N PHE A 30 -5.51 -2.92 0.67
CA PHE A 30 -6.10 -4.12 0.05
C PHE A 30 -5.89 -4.12 -1.47
N LEU A 31 -6.12 -2.99 -2.15
CA LEU A 31 -5.84 -2.87 -3.59
C LEU A 31 -4.36 -3.10 -3.91
N LEU A 32 -3.46 -2.55 -3.09
CA LEU A 32 -2.02 -2.78 -3.23
C LEU A 32 -1.68 -4.27 -3.11
N TYR A 33 -2.21 -4.94 -2.10
CA TYR A 33 -2.04 -6.39 -1.91
C TYR A 33 -2.47 -7.19 -3.15
N PHE A 34 -3.68 -6.94 -3.66
CA PHE A 34 -4.20 -7.66 -4.83
C PHE A 34 -3.40 -7.42 -6.10
N ILE A 35 -2.92 -6.20 -6.31
CA ILE A 35 -2.12 -5.88 -7.49
C ILE A 35 -0.72 -6.49 -7.36
N SER A 36 -0.13 -6.47 -6.17
CA SER A 36 1.20 -7.05 -5.90
C SER A 36 1.22 -8.57 -5.93
N LEU A 37 0.13 -9.25 -5.58
CA LEU A 37 0.03 -10.71 -5.60
C LEU A 37 -0.69 -11.27 -6.82
N ARG A 38 -0.79 -10.47 -7.90
CA ARG A 38 -1.37 -10.95 -9.14
C ARG A 38 -0.65 -12.24 -9.57
N PRO A 39 -1.37 -13.37 -9.72
CA PRO A 39 -0.77 -14.60 -10.21
C PRO A 39 -0.19 -14.38 -11.60
N LEU A 40 0.96 -15.00 -11.83
CA LEU A 40 1.60 -15.01 -13.14
C LEU A 40 0.66 -15.67 -14.14
N SER A 41 0.61 -15.12 -15.35
CA SER A 41 -0.03 -15.83 -16.47
C SER A 41 0.78 -17.08 -16.81
N PRO A 42 0.15 -18.13 -17.38
CA PRO A 42 0.84 -19.36 -17.76
C PRO A 42 2.05 -19.13 -18.68
N SER A 43 1.99 -18.11 -19.54
CA SER A 43 3.10 -17.69 -20.40
C SER A 43 4.28 -17.11 -19.62
N GLU A 44 4.03 -16.34 -18.56
CA GLU A 44 5.09 -15.79 -17.71
C GLU A 44 5.74 -16.89 -16.86
N GLU A 45 4.95 -17.82 -16.34
CA GLU A 45 5.47 -18.99 -15.61
C GLU A 45 6.40 -19.84 -16.49
N GLN A 46 6.02 -20.08 -17.75
CA GLN A 46 6.87 -20.79 -18.71
C GLN A 46 8.16 -20.02 -19.04
N LEU A 47 8.08 -18.70 -19.24
CA LEU A 47 9.24 -17.84 -19.48
C LEU A 47 10.23 -17.88 -18.30
N ILE A 48 9.72 -17.81 -17.07
CA ILE A 48 10.53 -17.87 -15.85
C ILE A 48 11.16 -19.25 -15.68
N SER A 49 10.42 -20.33 -15.92
CA SER A 49 10.93 -21.71 -15.86
C SER A 49 12.04 -21.97 -16.88
N ASN A 50 11.95 -21.38 -18.09
CA ASN A 50 12.88 -21.65 -19.18
C ASN A 50 14.16 -20.81 -19.10
N PHE A 51 14.11 -19.60 -18.54
CA PHE A 51 15.24 -18.67 -18.49
C PHE A 51 15.72 -18.43 -17.05
N LYS A 52 16.29 -19.49 -16.46
CA LYS A 52 16.60 -19.68 -15.03
C LYS A 52 17.21 -18.50 -14.23
N TYR A 53 17.90 -17.52 -14.82
CA TYR A 53 18.60 -16.47 -14.02
C TYR A 53 18.55 -15.05 -14.58
N LYS A 54 18.93 -14.83 -15.86
CA LYS A 54 18.99 -13.47 -16.43
C LYS A 54 17.60 -12.84 -16.55
N THR A 55 16.61 -13.65 -16.94
CA THR A 55 15.20 -13.22 -17.04
C THR A 55 14.57 -13.08 -15.67
N PHE A 56 14.93 -13.93 -14.70
CA PHE A 56 14.46 -13.83 -13.32
C PHE A 56 14.91 -12.53 -12.64
N PHE A 57 16.16 -12.10 -12.85
CA PHE A 57 16.65 -10.82 -12.31
C PHE A 57 15.95 -9.61 -12.94
N ALA A 58 15.79 -9.59 -14.27
CA ALA A 58 15.05 -8.53 -14.95
C ALA A 58 13.59 -8.45 -14.47
N PHE A 59 12.92 -9.61 -14.38
CA PHE A 59 11.57 -9.74 -13.88
C PHE A 59 11.42 -9.24 -12.43
N THR A 60 12.38 -9.59 -11.57
CA THR A 60 12.50 -9.12 -10.18
C THR A 60 12.57 -7.59 -10.11
N ILE A 61 13.41 -6.97 -10.94
CA ILE A 61 13.55 -5.51 -10.99
C ILE A 61 12.27 -4.85 -11.47
N GLU A 62 11.66 -5.35 -12.55
CA GLU A 62 10.41 -4.80 -13.10
C GLU A 62 9.29 -4.86 -12.06
N THR A 63 9.15 -6.00 -11.37
CA THR A 63 8.16 -6.19 -10.30
C THR A 63 8.40 -5.22 -9.14
N LEU A 64 9.66 -5.05 -8.71
CA LEU A 64 10.02 -4.14 -7.63
C LEU A 64 9.70 -2.68 -8.01
N LEU A 65 10.07 -2.26 -9.23
CA LEU A 65 9.79 -0.91 -9.73
C LEU A 65 8.29 -0.65 -9.82
N PHE A 66 7.51 -1.63 -10.26
CA PHE A 66 6.05 -1.54 -10.32
C PHE A 66 5.44 -1.39 -8.91
N CYS A 67 5.91 -2.18 -7.94
CA CYS A 67 5.47 -2.07 -6.55
C CYS A 67 5.83 -0.70 -5.94
N LEU A 68 7.04 -0.19 -6.20
CA LEU A 68 7.45 1.15 -5.74
C LEU A 68 6.60 2.26 -6.35
N LEU A 69 6.25 2.16 -7.63
CA LEU A 69 5.35 3.12 -8.29
C LEU A 69 3.98 3.15 -7.62
N LEU A 70 3.36 1.99 -7.38
CA LEU A 70 2.06 1.90 -6.71
C LEU A 70 2.12 2.40 -5.26
N THR A 71 3.19 2.07 -4.54
CA THR A 71 3.46 2.59 -3.20
C THR A 71 3.44 4.11 -3.19
N PHE A 72 4.15 4.72 -4.15
CA PHE A 72 4.20 6.16 -4.30
C PHE A 72 2.81 6.74 -4.60
N ILE A 73 2.08 6.18 -5.57
CA ILE A 73 0.73 6.64 -5.95
C ILE A 73 -0.24 6.59 -4.76
N PHE A 74 -0.32 5.46 -4.04
CA PHE A 74 -1.25 5.32 -2.91
C PHE A 74 -0.85 6.16 -1.70
N SER A 75 0.45 6.31 -1.44
CA SER A 75 0.92 7.21 -0.39
C SER A 75 0.58 8.68 -0.71
N ALA A 76 0.75 9.10 -1.96
CA ALA A 76 0.40 10.44 -2.41
C ALA A 76 -1.10 10.69 -2.31
N PHE A 77 -1.92 9.73 -2.75
CA PHE A 77 -3.37 9.81 -2.65
C PHE A 77 -3.85 9.88 -1.18
N SER A 78 -3.31 9.02 -0.32
CA SER A 78 -3.60 9.04 1.12
C SER A 78 -3.20 10.38 1.77
N TYR A 79 -2.05 10.94 1.39
CA TYR A 79 -1.62 12.26 1.86
C TYR A 79 -2.55 13.39 1.39
N VAL A 80 -2.94 13.42 0.11
CA VAL A 80 -3.89 14.42 -0.42
C VAL A 80 -5.22 14.34 0.32
N PHE A 81 -5.71 13.12 0.57
CA PHE A 81 -6.94 12.91 1.33
C PHE A 81 -6.78 13.40 2.77
N PHE A 82 -5.70 13.05 3.46
CA PHE A 82 -5.43 13.55 4.81
C PHE A 82 -5.42 15.09 4.83
N TRP A 83 -4.70 15.71 3.90
CA TRP A 83 -4.61 17.16 3.80
C TRP A 83 -6.00 17.79 3.61
N PHE A 84 -6.82 17.24 2.73
CA PHE A 84 -8.17 17.74 2.50
C PHE A 84 -9.05 17.70 3.76
N PHE A 85 -9.05 16.59 4.50
CA PHE A 85 -9.93 16.39 5.66
C PHE A 85 -9.41 17.04 6.96
N PHE A 86 -8.08 17.11 7.13
CA PHE A 86 -7.42 17.44 8.40
C PHE A 86 -6.49 18.66 8.37
N ARG A 87 -6.29 19.37 7.25
CA ARG A 87 -5.37 20.54 7.17
C ARG A 87 -5.52 21.58 8.28
N LYS A 88 -6.75 21.77 8.81
CA LYS A 88 -7.06 22.76 9.86
C LYS A 88 -7.01 22.19 11.28
N VAL A 89 -6.85 20.88 11.43
CA VAL A 89 -6.99 20.17 12.71
C VAL A 89 -5.65 19.64 13.20
N ILE A 90 -4.85 19.05 12.31
CA ILE A 90 -3.63 18.33 12.67
C ILE A 90 -2.48 18.81 11.80
N LYS A 91 -1.42 19.33 12.42
CA LYS A 91 -0.15 19.65 11.76
C LYS A 91 0.92 18.70 12.26
N ILE A 92 1.22 17.68 11.46
CA ILE A 92 2.33 16.75 11.73
C ILE A 92 3.44 17.04 10.72
N LYS A 93 4.61 17.45 11.21
CA LYS A 93 5.81 17.59 10.37
C LYS A 93 6.23 16.20 9.89
N GLY A 94 6.60 16.07 8.61
CA GLY A 94 7.02 14.79 8.03
C GLY A 94 5.89 13.78 7.75
N LEU A 95 4.62 14.19 7.85
CA LEU A 95 3.48 13.30 7.55
C LEU A 95 3.54 12.61 6.18
N PRO A 96 3.93 13.27 5.06
CA PRO A 96 4.09 12.59 3.78
C PRO A 96 5.04 11.40 3.86
N LEU A 97 6.18 11.57 4.56
CA LEU A 97 7.18 10.52 4.71
C LEU A 97 6.64 9.38 5.58
N ILE A 98 5.92 9.67 6.65
CA ILE A 98 5.29 8.65 7.51
C ILE A 98 4.30 7.80 6.70
N ILE A 99 3.41 8.44 5.94
CA ILE A 99 2.45 7.74 5.08
C ILE A 99 3.19 6.87 4.06
N PHE A 100 4.20 7.43 3.38
CA PHE A 100 5.02 6.69 2.42
C PHE A 100 5.67 5.45 3.07
N MET A 101 6.27 5.58 4.25
CA MET A 101 6.89 4.46 4.96
C MET A 101 5.88 3.37 5.34
N ILE A 102 4.65 3.72 5.72
CA ILE A 102 3.60 2.73 5.98
C ILE A 102 3.30 1.92 4.72
N TYR A 103 3.09 2.59 3.58
CA TYR A 103 2.84 1.89 2.31
C TYR A 103 4.06 1.09 1.85
N LEU A 104 5.28 1.58 2.10
CA LEU A 104 6.52 0.87 1.78
C LEU A 104 6.60 -0.46 2.54
N VAL A 105 6.30 -0.47 3.84
CA VAL A 105 6.27 -1.70 4.66
C VAL A 105 5.22 -2.69 4.12
N ILE A 106 4.03 -2.20 3.78
CA ILE A 106 2.98 -3.04 3.19
C ILE A 106 3.47 -3.67 1.88
N SER A 107 4.06 -2.87 1.00
CA SER A 107 4.62 -3.37 -0.28
C SER A 107 5.72 -4.39 -0.09
N PHE A 108 6.61 -4.21 0.91
CA PHE A 108 7.64 -5.20 1.22
C PHE A 108 7.04 -6.54 1.64
N ILE A 109 6.00 -6.53 2.49
CA ILE A 109 5.30 -7.75 2.90
C ILE A 109 4.68 -8.45 1.68
N CYS A 110 3.98 -7.70 0.82
CA CYS A 110 3.36 -8.25 -0.38
C CYS A 110 4.41 -8.83 -1.36
N SER A 111 5.52 -8.11 -1.55
CA SER A 111 6.62 -8.57 -2.40
C SER A 111 7.27 -9.85 -1.88
N LEU A 112 7.47 -9.99 -0.57
CA LEU A 112 8.01 -11.22 0.02
C LEU A 112 7.10 -12.42 -0.24
N GLU A 113 5.80 -12.26 -0.07
CA GLU A 113 4.80 -13.28 -0.37
C GLU A 113 4.80 -13.64 -1.87
N TYR A 114 4.91 -12.64 -2.74
CA TYR A 114 5.05 -12.84 -4.18
C TYR A 114 6.32 -13.60 -4.56
N TYR A 115 7.48 -13.23 -3.99
CA TYR A 115 8.74 -13.95 -4.23
C TYR A 115 8.66 -15.40 -3.80
N ASN A 116 8.02 -15.69 -2.65
CA ASN A 116 7.80 -17.07 -2.21
C ASN A 116 6.94 -17.85 -3.22
N TYR A 117 5.91 -17.24 -3.79
CA TYR A 117 5.10 -17.83 -4.86
C TYR A 117 5.96 -18.17 -6.09
N VAL A 118 6.78 -17.23 -6.57
CA VAL A 118 7.64 -17.44 -7.74
C VAL A 118 8.72 -18.49 -7.48
N ILE A 119 9.34 -18.50 -6.30
CA ILE A 119 10.32 -19.52 -5.90
C ILE A 119 9.70 -20.90 -5.92
N ASN A 120 8.47 -21.06 -5.40
CA ASN A 120 7.75 -22.33 -5.46
C ASN A 120 7.53 -22.80 -6.90
N ILE A 121 7.24 -21.90 -7.84
CA ILE A 121 7.10 -22.25 -9.27
C ILE A 121 8.42 -22.73 -9.88
N ILE A 122 9.53 -22.07 -9.55
CA ILE A 122 10.85 -22.37 -10.14
C ILE A 122 11.45 -23.66 -9.57
N TYR A 123 11.33 -23.88 -8.26
CA TYR A 123 12.10 -24.90 -7.55
C TYR A 123 11.27 -26.08 -7.00
N ASN A 124 9.93 -25.93 -6.87
CA ASN A 124 9.05 -26.96 -6.30
C ASN A 124 8.01 -27.49 -7.32
N LYS A 125 8.34 -27.46 -8.62
CA LYS A 125 7.70 -28.34 -9.61
C LYS A 125 8.39 -29.70 -9.64
#